data_AF-A0A415H115-F1
#
_entry.id   AF-A0A415H115-F1
#
_cell.length_a   1.000
_cell.length_b   1.000
_cell.length_c   1.000
_cell.angle_alpha   90.00
_cell.angle_beta   90.00
_cell.angle_gamma   90.00
#
_symmetry.space_group_name_H-M   'P 1'
#
loop_
_entity.id
_entity.type
_entity.pdbx_description
1 polymer ?
#
loop_
_entity_poly.entity_id
_entity_poly.type
_entity_poly.pdbx_seq_one_letter_code
_entity_poly.pdbx_strand_id
1 'polypeptide(L)'
;MCFENVNFSYGDSNKDILHNINFSIGKNNKRIALVGKNGSGKSTIIKLLLGFYEGYSGNIYVNDSELRDLSKKDYRNRLSILYQDFRLFSMTVNQNVSMEYENEEEQVEDLLKTVNVYEKIKNLPLKTQTVLSKEFDKAGIYLSGGEQQKIGLARTLYRNSRFSNFR
;
A
#
# COMPACT_ATOMS: atom_id res chain seq x y z
N MET A 1 17.30 -3.30 6.25
CA MET A 1 17.12 -1.86 5.93
C MET A 1 17.49 -1.06 7.16
N CYS A 2 18.24 0.03 7.02
CA CYS A 2 18.80 0.79 8.14
C CYS A 2 18.64 2.30 7.89
N PHE A 3 18.28 3.05 8.93
CA PHE A 3 18.33 4.51 8.98
C PHE A 3 19.46 4.88 9.93
N GLU A 4 20.38 5.71 9.46
CA GLU A 4 21.53 6.17 10.23
C GLU A 4 21.58 7.69 10.21
N ASN A 5 21.30 8.29 11.37
CA ASN A 5 21.32 9.73 11.63
C ASN A 5 20.50 10.56 10.62
N VAL A 6 19.32 10.06 10.25
CA VAL A 6 18.54 10.67 9.17
C VAL A 6 17.82 11.93 9.65
N ASN A 7 18.05 13.05 8.97
CA ASN A 7 17.26 14.28 9.12
C ASN A 7 16.60 14.66 7.80
N PHE A 8 15.42 15.25 7.85
CA PHE A 8 14.68 15.61 6.65
C PHE A 8 13.68 16.75 6.85
N SER A 9 13.64 17.67 5.89
CA SER A 9 12.63 18.72 5.73
C SER A 9 12.01 18.68 4.32
N TYR A 10 10.81 19.23 4.14
CA TYR A 10 10.22 19.36 2.80
C TYR A 10 10.71 20.66 2.13
N GLY A 11 11.29 20.55 0.93
CA GLY A 11 11.79 21.70 0.17
C GLY A 11 12.80 22.53 0.96
N ASP A 12 12.82 23.85 0.75
CA ASP A 12 13.69 24.79 1.48
C ASP A 12 13.13 25.18 2.86
N SER A 13 12.19 24.42 3.41
CA SER A 13 11.71 24.71 4.76
C SER A 13 12.81 24.41 5.78
N ASN A 14 13.18 25.42 6.58
CA ASN A 14 14.09 25.25 7.72
C ASN A 14 13.47 24.47 8.90
N LYS A 15 12.32 23.83 8.69
CA LYS A 15 11.64 23.03 9.70
C LYS A 15 11.81 21.56 9.36
N ASP A 16 12.81 20.97 9.98
CA ASP A 16 12.99 19.53 10.01
C ASP A 16 11.72 18.85 10.53
N ILE A 17 11.32 17.80 9.84
CA ILE A 17 10.18 16.94 10.15
C ILE A 17 10.68 15.66 10.82
N LEU A 18 11.86 15.20 10.40
CA LEU A 18 12.57 14.08 10.99
C LEU A 18 13.90 14.60 11.51
N HIS A 19 14.21 14.23 12.75
CA HIS A 19 15.45 14.63 13.42
C HIS A 19 16.16 13.39 13.95
N ASN A 20 17.41 13.19 13.52
CA ASN A 20 18.31 12.14 13.96
C ASN A 20 17.66 10.75 14.08
N ILE A 21 16.94 10.35 13.04
CA ILE A 21 16.21 9.08 13.01
C ILE A 21 17.19 7.93 12.81
N ASN A 22 17.17 6.98 13.75
CA ASN A 22 18.02 5.79 13.75
C ASN A 22 17.15 4.55 14.03
N PHE A 23 17.11 3.61 13.09
CA PHE A 23 16.47 2.30 13.30
C PHE A 23 16.91 1.30 12.23
N SER A 24 16.81 0.01 12.55
CA SER A 24 17.05 -1.07 11.59
C SER A 24 15.89 -2.06 11.53
N ILE A 25 15.64 -2.55 10.32
CA ILE A 25 14.65 -3.57 9.99
C ILE A 25 15.42 -4.77 9.44
N GLY A 26 15.46 -5.84 10.24
CA GLY A 26 16.14 -7.08 9.90
C GLY A 26 15.30 -8.02 9.04
N LYS A 27 15.94 -8.99 8.40
CA LYS A 27 15.28 -10.00 7.53
C LYS A 27 14.23 -10.85 8.27
N ASN A 28 14.39 -11.02 9.59
CA ASN A 28 13.49 -11.84 10.41
C ASN A 28 12.24 -11.07 10.86
N ASN A 29 12.17 -9.75 10.64
CA ASN A 29 10.99 -8.97 10.98
C ASN A 29 9.86 -9.28 9.99
N LYS A 30 8.87 -10.06 10.43
CA LYS A 30 7.70 -10.37 9.60
C LYS A 30 6.72 -9.20 9.49
N ARG A 31 6.63 -8.36 10.53
CA ARG A 31 5.73 -7.21 10.64
C ARG A 31 6.35 -6.14 11.53
N ILE A 32 6.27 -4.88 11.12
CA ILE A 32 6.70 -3.72 11.91
C ILE A 32 5.58 -2.70 11.86
N ALA A 33 5.28 -2.12 13.01
CA ALA A 33 4.31 -1.04 13.14
C ALA A 33 5.02 0.24 13.55
N LEU A 34 4.78 1.32 12.81
CA LEU A 34 5.23 2.66 13.15
C LEU A 34 4.06 3.42 13.78
N VAL A 35 4.16 3.69 15.08
CA VAL A 35 3.07 4.29 15.89
C VAL A 35 3.50 5.65 16.43
N GLY A 36 2.57 6.59 16.51
CA GLY A 36 2.84 7.95 17.00
C GLY A 36 1.69 8.90 16.71
N LYS A 37 1.71 10.10 17.30
CA LYS A 37 0.67 11.13 17.14
C LYS A 37 0.53 11.58 15.68
N ASN A 38 -0.64 12.10 15.30
CA ASN A 38 -0.82 12.74 13.99
C ASN A 38 0.22 13.85 13.79
N GLY A 39 0.81 13.92 12.60
CA GLY A 39 1.88 14.88 12.30
C GLY A 39 3.29 14.50 12.77
N SER A 40 3.50 13.37 13.45
CA SER A 40 4.82 12.97 13.98
C SER A 40 5.84 12.47 12.93
N GLY A 41 5.61 12.71 11.63
CA GLY A 41 6.54 12.30 10.57
C GLY A 41 6.44 10.84 10.09
N LYS A 42 5.46 10.04 10.55
CA LYS A 42 5.32 8.62 10.14
C LYS A 42 5.21 8.44 8.63
N SER A 43 4.31 9.19 8.01
CA SER A 43 4.13 9.16 6.55
C SER A 43 5.36 9.69 5.82
N THR A 44 6.14 10.58 6.45
CA THR A 44 7.42 11.07 5.91
C THR A 44 8.47 9.97 5.89
N ILE A 45 8.62 9.19 6.98
CA ILE A 45 9.49 8.00 7.00
C ILE A 45 9.11 7.04 5.87
N ILE A 46 7.81 6.76 5.71
CA ILE A 46 7.33 5.91 4.61
C ILE A 46 7.71 6.51 3.25
N LYS A 47 7.48 7.81 3.02
CA LYS A 47 7.85 8.45 1.74
C LYS A 47 9.35 8.39 1.43
N LEU A 48 10.20 8.55 2.44
CA LEU A 48 11.65 8.36 2.29
C LEU A 48 11.98 6.92 1.92
N LEU A 49 11.38 5.95 2.61
CA LEU A 49 11.52 4.53 2.29
C LEU A 49 11.14 4.17 0.86
N LEU A 50 10.20 4.90 0.26
CA LEU A 50 9.76 4.70 -1.13
C LEU A 50 10.64 5.42 -2.16
N GLY A 51 11.67 6.13 -1.71
CA GLY A 51 12.53 6.94 -2.55
C GLY A 51 11.78 8.09 -3.23
N PHE A 52 10.80 8.69 -2.54
CA PHE A 52 10.08 9.87 -3.07
C PHE A 52 10.84 11.18 -2.84
N TYR A 53 11.75 11.21 -1.85
CA TYR A 53 12.60 12.36 -1.57
C TYR A 53 14.04 11.89 -1.33
N GLU A 54 14.99 12.69 -1.78
CA GLU A 54 16.43 12.42 -1.68
C GLU A 54 17.19 13.47 -0.87
N GLY A 55 16.54 14.59 -0.53
CA GLY A 55 17.12 15.70 0.23
C GLY A 55 17.25 15.45 1.74
N TYR A 56 17.47 14.20 2.16
CA TYR A 56 17.73 13.88 3.56
C TYR A 56 19.25 13.85 3.85
N SER A 57 19.63 14.22 5.06
CA SER A 57 20.99 13.98 5.57
C SER A 57 21.09 12.61 6.25
N GLY A 58 22.32 12.15 6.49
CA GLY A 58 22.57 10.78 6.93
C GLY A 58 22.40 9.76 5.79
N ASN A 59 22.10 8.51 6.16
CA ASN A 59 22.05 7.40 5.20
C ASN A 59 20.84 6.51 5.43
N ILE A 60 20.26 6.03 4.33
CA ILE A 60 19.23 4.99 4.34
C ILE A 60 19.75 3.81 3.52
N TYR A 61 19.91 2.67 4.16
CA TYR A 61 20.40 1.44 3.52
C TYR A 61 19.27 0.45 3.28
N VAL A 62 19.23 -0.15 2.10
CA VAL A 62 18.39 -1.30 1.77
C VAL A 62 19.30 -2.48 1.47
N ASN A 63 19.29 -3.47 2.36
CA ASN A 63 20.38 -4.46 2.46
C ASN A 63 21.72 -3.73 2.66
N ASP A 64 22.67 -3.92 1.74
CA ASP A 64 24.04 -3.40 1.82
C ASP A 64 24.27 -2.23 0.84
N SER A 65 23.20 -1.67 0.27
CA SER A 65 23.27 -0.56 -0.69
C SER A 65 22.55 0.68 -0.17
N GLU A 66 23.12 1.86 -0.41
CA GLU A 66 22.48 3.14 -0.10
C GLU A 66 21.28 3.34 -1.02
N LEU A 67 20.18 3.86 -0.48
CA LEU A 67 18.92 3.99 -1.19
C LEU A 67 19.01 4.88 -2.43
N ARG A 68 19.83 5.94 -2.41
CA ARG A 68 20.05 6.86 -3.54
C ARG A 68 20.83 6.21 -4.69
N ASP A 69 21.60 5.17 -4.40
CA ASP A 69 22.39 4.43 -5.40
C ASP A 69 21.54 3.37 -6.13
N LEU A 70 20.33 3.09 -5.63
CA LEU A 70 19.44 2.12 -6.24
C LEU A 70 18.68 2.69 -7.44
N SER A 71 18.51 1.87 -8.47
CA SER A 71 17.51 2.11 -9.53
C SER A 71 16.13 2.28 -8.90
N LYS A 72 15.57 3.50 -8.98
CA LYS A 72 14.22 3.81 -8.47
C LYS A 72 13.16 2.89 -9.05
N LYS A 73 13.28 2.54 -10.34
CA LYS A 73 12.35 1.65 -11.02
C LYS A 73 12.39 0.25 -10.41
N ASP A 74 13.57 -0.35 -10.31
CA ASP A 74 13.72 -1.72 -9.83
C ASP A 74 13.42 -1.83 -8.33
N TYR A 75 13.80 -0.81 -7.56
CA TYR A 75 13.48 -0.76 -6.15
C TYR A 75 11.97 -0.66 -5.92
N ARG A 76 11.27 0.24 -6.62
CA ARG A 76 9.81 0.39 -6.48
C ARG A 76 9.05 -0.83 -6.98
N ASN A 77 9.58 -1.58 -7.96
CA ASN A 77 8.98 -2.84 -8.40
C ASN A 77 9.01 -3.94 -7.32
N ARG A 78 9.87 -3.82 -6.31
CA ARG A 78 9.95 -4.75 -5.16
C ARG A 78 9.08 -4.33 -3.98
N LEU A 79 8.42 -3.17 -4.07
CA LEU A 79 7.62 -2.59 -3.01
C LEU A 79 6.14 -2.60 -3.38
N SER A 80 5.30 -2.87 -2.38
CA SER A 80 3.86 -2.75 -2.49
C SER A 80 3.37 -1.86 -1.37
N ILE A 81 2.56 -0.87 -1.70
CA ILE A 81 2.06 0.12 -0.74
C ILE A 81 0.55 0.14 -0.80
N LEU A 82 -0.06 0.04 0.37
CA LEU A 82 -1.45 0.37 0.57
C LEU A 82 -1.52 1.69 1.34
N TYR A 83 -1.89 2.78 0.66
CA TYR A 83 -2.11 4.06 1.30
C TYR A 83 -3.38 4.01 2.16
N GLN A 84 -3.43 4.75 3.27
CA GLN A 84 -4.64 4.86 4.10
C GLN A 84 -5.85 5.41 3.30
N ASP A 85 -5.60 6.20 2.26
CA ASP A 85 -6.61 6.76 1.37
C ASP A 85 -6.90 5.85 0.15
N PHE A 86 -6.90 4.53 0.30
CA PHE A 86 -7.36 3.67 -0.78
C PHE A 86 -8.87 3.92 -0.96
N ARG A 87 -9.23 4.79 -1.91
CA ARG A 87 -10.63 5.01 -2.25
C ARG A 87 -11.13 3.77 -2.98
N LEU A 88 -12.27 3.27 -2.55
CA LEU A 88 -13.08 2.41 -3.39
C LEU A 88 -13.77 3.29 -4.43
N PHE A 89 -13.79 2.82 -5.65
CA PHE A 89 -14.52 3.45 -6.74
C PHE A 89 -15.97 2.96 -6.70
N SER A 90 -16.88 3.79 -7.21
CA SER A 90 -18.29 3.44 -7.46
C SER A 90 -18.39 2.43 -8.62
N MET A 91 -17.78 1.26 -8.42
CA MET A 91 -17.55 0.15 -9.35
C MET A 91 -17.80 -1.16 -8.61
N THR A 92 -17.79 -2.28 -9.33
CA THR A 92 -18.00 -3.60 -8.70
C THR A 92 -16.85 -3.97 -7.76
N VAL A 93 -17.07 -4.94 -6.86
CA VAL A 93 -16.00 -5.52 -6.03
C VAL A 93 -14.85 -6.01 -6.91
N ASN A 94 -15.19 -6.69 -8.01
CA ASN A 94 -14.24 -7.16 -8.99
C ASN A 94 -13.35 -6.02 -9.51
N GLN A 95 -13.96 -5.00 -10.12
CA GLN A 95 -13.24 -3.85 -10.67
C GLN A 95 -12.44 -3.10 -9.62
N ASN A 96 -12.91 -3.06 -8.37
CA ASN A 96 -12.17 -2.47 -7.27
C ASN A 96 -10.92 -3.28 -6.88
N VAL A 97 -10.89 -4.60 -7.10
CA VAL A 97 -9.71 -5.43 -6.86
C VAL A 97 -8.79 -5.42 -8.07
N SER A 98 -9.30 -5.70 -9.27
CA SER A 98 -8.49 -5.83 -10.49
C SER A 98 -7.99 -4.49 -11.02
N MET A 99 -8.76 -3.41 -10.83
CA MET A 99 -8.59 -2.13 -11.52
C MET A 99 -8.61 -2.27 -13.06
N GLU A 100 -9.27 -3.31 -13.56
CA GLU A 100 -9.39 -3.67 -14.99
C GLU A 100 -10.86 -3.85 -15.37
N TYR A 101 -11.18 -3.67 -16.66
CA TYR A 101 -12.53 -3.92 -17.18
C TYR A 101 -12.78 -5.41 -17.44
N GLU A 102 -11.76 -6.09 -17.99
CA GLU A 102 -11.74 -7.54 -18.19
C GLU A 102 -10.71 -8.15 -17.25
N ASN A 103 -11.12 -9.18 -16.50
CA ASN A 103 -10.24 -9.88 -15.58
C ASN A 103 -10.77 -11.30 -15.33
N GLU A 104 -9.90 -12.15 -14.78
CA GLU A 104 -10.29 -13.49 -14.34
C GLU A 104 -11.00 -13.39 -12.98
N GLU A 105 -12.28 -13.77 -12.95
CA GLU A 105 -13.09 -13.68 -11.73
C GLU A 105 -12.56 -14.61 -10.63
N GLU A 106 -12.11 -15.81 -11.00
CA GLU A 106 -11.51 -16.79 -10.08
C GLU A 106 -10.29 -16.21 -9.36
N GLN A 107 -9.42 -15.50 -10.09
CA GLN A 107 -8.25 -14.83 -9.50
C GLN A 107 -8.67 -13.80 -8.45
N VAL A 108 -9.73 -13.04 -8.71
CA VAL A 108 -10.26 -12.07 -7.74
C VAL A 108 -10.84 -12.79 -6.52
N GLU A 109 -11.62 -13.85 -6.71
CA GLU A 109 -12.18 -14.63 -5.61
C GLU A 109 -11.09 -15.18 -4.68
N ASP A 110 -10.00 -15.71 -5.24
CA ASP A 110 -8.88 -16.23 -4.46
C ASP A 110 -8.16 -15.16 -3.66
N LEU A 111 -8.03 -13.95 -4.21
CA LEU A 111 -7.51 -12.81 -3.47
C LEU A 111 -8.47 -12.37 -2.35
N LEU A 112 -9.78 -12.37 -2.60
CA LEU A 112 -10.79 -12.09 -1.57
C LEU A 112 -10.75 -13.12 -0.43
N LYS A 113 -10.43 -14.40 -0.73
CA LYS A 113 -10.21 -15.44 0.30
C LYS A 113 -8.95 -15.13 1.09
N THR A 114 -7.86 -14.80 0.41
CA THR A 114 -6.56 -14.46 1.01
C THR A 114 -6.65 -13.31 2.01
N VAL A 115 -7.47 -12.29 1.73
CA VAL A 115 -7.68 -11.14 2.62
C VAL A 115 -8.85 -11.32 3.59
N ASN A 116 -9.46 -12.51 3.62
CA ASN A 116 -10.57 -12.87 4.51
C ASN A 116 -11.79 -11.92 4.39
N VAL A 117 -12.23 -11.68 3.16
CA VAL A 117 -13.49 -10.94 2.87
C VAL A 117 -14.42 -11.72 1.92
N TYR A 118 -13.96 -12.82 1.33
CA TYR A 118 -14.72 -13.62 0.36
C TYR A 118 -16.11 -14.03 0.86
N GLU A 119 -16.23 -14.60 2.06
CA GLU A 119 -17.53 -15.06 2.58
C GLU A 119 -18.57 -13.94 2.68
N LYS A 120 -18.14 -12.72 3.01
CA LYS A 120 -19.03 -11.55 2.99
C LYS A 120 -19.51 -11.26 1.57
N ILE A 121 -18.58 -11.21 0.62
CA ILE A 121 -18.87 -10.89 -0.78
C ILE A 121 -19.73 -11.97 -1.44
N LYS A 122 -19.42 -13.26 -1.22
CA LYS A 122 -20.14 -14.42 -1.75
C LYS A 122 -21.62 -14.44 -1.35
N ASN A 123 -21.94 -13.92 -0.16
CA ASN A 123 -23.32 -13.84 0.35
C ASN A 123 -24.11 -12.63 -0.17
N LEU A 124 -23.50 -11.74 -0.97
CA LEU A 124 -24.22 -10.67 -1.65
C LEU A 124 -24.95 -11.20 -2.87
N PRO A 125 -26.13 -10.65 -3.24
CA PRO A 125 -26.91 -11.11 -4.39
C PRO A 125 -26.12 -11.13 -5.70
N LEU A 126 -25.26 -10.13 -5.91
CA LEU A 126 -24.43 -9.99 -7.11
C LEU A 126 -22.97 -10.40 -6.88
N LYS A 127 -22.63 -10.96 -5.70
CA LYS A 127 -21.27 -11.42 -5.37
C LYS A 127 -20.19 -10.38 -5.72
N THR A 128 -19.15 -10.76 -6.48
CA THR A 128 -18.06 -9.93 -6.99
C THR A 128 -18.54 -8.80 -7.92
N GLN A 129 -19.73 -8.92 -8.51
CA GLN A 129 -20.37 -7.92 -9.38
C GLN A 129 -21.16 -6.88 -8.58
N THR A 130 -21.19 -6.97 -7.25
CA THR A 130 -21.85 -5.96 -6.42
C THR A 130 -21.11 -4.63 -6.49
N VAL A 131 -21.82 -3.54 -6.77
CA VAL A 131 -21.27 -2.18 -6.80
C VAL A 131 -21.01 -1.67 -5.37
N LEU A 132 -19.81 -1.13 -5.13
CA LEU A 132 -19.35 -0.64 -3.82
C LEU A 132 -19.69 0.85 -3.58
N SER A 133 -20.86 1.27 -4.04
CA SER A 133 -21.41 2.60 -3.81
C SER A 133 -22.91 2.59 -4.05
N LYS A 134 -23.65 3.45 -3.36
CA LYS A 134 -25.08 3.69 -3.62
C LYS A 134 -25.35 4.95 -4.44
N GLU A 135 -24.31 5.67 -4.84
CA GLU A 135 -24.41 6.96 -5.51
C GLU A 135 -25.07 6.83 -6.90
N PHE A 136 -24.68 5.79 -7.66
CA PHE A 136 -25.18 5.54 -9.02
C PHE A 136 -25.94 4.21 -9.16
N ASP A 137 -25.92 3.37 -8.14
CA ASP A 137 -26.64 2.09 -8.10
C ASP A 137 -27.36 1.92 -6.76
N LYS A 138 -28.69 1.96 -6.77
CA LYS A 138 -29.50 1.81 -5.55
C LYS A 138 -29.35 0.43 -4.90
N ALA A 139 -28.97 -0.60 -5.67
CA ALA A 139 -28.71 -1.94 -5.17
C ALA A 139 -27.27 -2.13 -4.66
N GLY A 140 -26.40 -1.13 -4.86
CA GLY A 140 -25.03 -1.14 -4.36
C GLY A 140 -24.95 -1.09 -2.83
N ILE A 141 -23.75 -1.32 -2.29
CA ILE A 141 -23.51 -1.36 -0.85
C ILE A 141 -22.33 -0.49 -0.44
N TYR A 142 -22.29 -0.14 0.84
CA TYR A 142 -21.07 0.36 1.47
C TYR A 142 -20.48 -0.73 2.35
N LEU A 143 -19.18 -0.95 2.23
CA LEU A 143 -18.41 -1.80 3.12
C LEU A 143 -17.99 -1.03 4.37
N SER A 144 -17.83 -1.72 5.49
CA SER A 144 -17.19 -1.17 6.69
C SER A 144 -15.72 -0.81 6.43
N GLY A 145 -15.13 0.09 7.21
CA GLY A 145 -13.74 0.51 7.00
C GLY A 145 -12.72 -0.64 6.99
N GLY A 146 -12.93 -1.69 7.80
CA GLY A 146 -12.08 -2.88 7.80
C GLY A 146 -12.25 -3.75 6.55
N GLU A 147 -13.47 -3.89 6.03
CA GLU A 147 -13.74 -4.59 4.77
C GLU A 147 -13.16 -3.81 3.59
N GLN A 148 -13.29 -2.48 3.59
CA GLN A 148 -12.63 -1.62 2.61
C GLN A 148 -11.12 -1.89 2.60
N GLN A 149 -10.45 -1.91 3.76
CA GLN A 149 -9.01 -2.20 3.86
C GLN A 149 -8.63 -3.54 3.24
N LYS A 150 -9.46 -4.57 3.44
CA LYS A 150 -9.26 -5.88 2.83
C LYS A 150 -9.39 -5.82 1.31
N ILE A 151 -10.35 -5.09 0.76
CA ILE A 151 -10.44 -4.86 -0.70
C ILE A 151 -9.19 -4.13 -1.22
N GLY A 152 -8.71 -3.10 -0.51
CA GLY A 152 -7.46 -2.41 -0.86
C GLY A 152 -6.24 -3.33 -0.82
N LEU A 153 -6.18 -4.25 0.15
CA LEU A 153 -5.12 -5.27 0.22
C LEU A 153 -5.22 -6.26 -0.95
N ALA A 154 -6.42 -6.73 -1.28
CA ALA A 154 -6.63 -7.61 -2.44
C ALA A 154 -6.20 -6.91 -3.74
N ARG A 155 -6.54 -5.62 -3.91
CA ARG A 155 -6.05 -4.80 -5.03
C ARG A 155 -4.53 -4.75 -5.13
N THR A 156 -3.87 -4.64 -3.99
CA THR A 156 -2.40 -4.60 -3.92
C THR A 156 -1.79 -5.95 -4.31
N LEU A 157 -2.39 -7.05 -3.86
CA LEU A 157 -1.97 -8.41 -4.19
C LEU A 157 -2.22 -8.76 -5.67
N TYR A 158 -3.36 -8.34 -6.25
CA TYR A 158 -3.66 -8.50 -7.67
C TYR A 158 -2.59 -7.85 -8.55
N ARG A 159 -2.21 -6.62 -8.20
CA ARG A 159 -1.12 -5.92 -8.89
C ARG A 159 0.18 -6.73 -8.82
N ASN A 160 0.53 -7.27 -7.65
CA ASN A 160 1.77 -8.03 -7.46
C ASN A 160 1.78 -9.37 -8.24
N SER A 161 0.65 -10.09 -8.31
CA SER A 161 0.59 -11.38 -9.03
C SER A 161 0.93 -11.22 -10.51
N ARG A 162 0.55 -10.09 -11.11
CA ARG A 162 0.93 -9.72 -12.48
C ARG A 162 2.43 -9.44 -12.59
N PHE A 163 3.02 -8.72 -11.65
CA PHE A 163 4.47 -8.45 -11.65
C PHE A 163 5.31 -9.71 -11.38
N SER A 164 4.83 -10.68 -10.59
CA SER A 164 5.55 -11.95 -10.38
C SER A 164 5.59 -12.85 -11.60
N ASN A 165 4.67 -12.68 -12.55
CA ASN A 165 4.65 -13.42 -13.83
C ASN A 165 5.61 -12.83 -14.88
N PHE A 166 6.31 -11.73 -14.58
CA PHE A 166 7.37 -11.13 -15.41
C PHE A 166 8.78 -11.44 -14.86
N ARG A 167 9.00 -12.64 -14.31
CA ARG A 167 10.33 -13.12 -13.95
C ARG A 167 11.06 -13.74 -15.13
#